data_AF-A0A7Y5MVL1-F1
#
_entry.id   AF-A0A7Y5MVL1-F1
#
_cell.length_a   1.000
_cell.length_b   1.000
_cell.length_c   1.000
_cell.angle_alpha   90.00
_cell.angle_beta   90.00
_cell.angle_gamma   90.00
#
_symmetry.space_group_name_H-M   'P 1'
#
loop_
_entity.id
_entity.type
_entity.pdbx_description
1 polymer ?
#
loop_
_entity_poly.entity_id
_entity_poly.type
_entity_poly.pdbx_seq_one_letter_code
_entity_poly.pdbx_strand_id
1 'polypeptide(L)'
;MKINVLITTSLVILTTLMSSFRLQAQDATNGKPQPPVKVMATISDDFVIQLPDDQEMLSGEYLLDIKHISFKSKESLDRFCSAFSVDYQQLKGDFNRNEITLKFNLASISKRNLTVKHVGVHLQDLAGRMKYYFQNYNN
;
A
#
# COMPACT_ATOMS: atom_id res chain seq x y z
N MET A 1 71.64 -2.44 12.13
CA MET A 1 71.15 -3.01 13.40
C MET A 1 69.72 -3.47 13.15
N LYS A 2 69.49 -4.79 13.13
CA LYS A 2 68.20 -5.43 12.82
C LYS A 2 67.46 -5.67 14.14
N ILE A 3 66.20 -5.30 14.23
CA ILE A 3 65.27 -5.87 15.20
C ILE A 3 64.01 -6.28 14.44
N ASN A 4 63.89 -7.60 14.28
CA ASN A 4 62.66 -8.30 13.90
C ASN A 4 61.70 -8.26 15.10
N VAL A 5 60.47 -7.83 14.90
CA VAL A 5 59.35 -8.34 15.70
C VAL A 5 58.19 -8.64 14.76
N LEU A 6 57.95 -9.94 14.65
CA LEU A 6 56.89 -10.62 13.93
C LEU A 6 55.66 -10.66 14.85
N ILE A 7 54.54 -10.04 14.46
CA ILE A 7 53.24 -10.27 15.12
C ILE A 7 52.18 -10.53 14.04
N THR A 8 52.06 -11.83 13.77
CA THR A 8 50.85 -12.60 13.46
C THR A 8 49.54 -11.85 13.18
N THR A 9 49.17 -11.87 11.90
CA THR A 9 47.89 -12.35 11.35
C THR A 9 46.63 -12.23 12.21
N SER A 10 45.72 -11.36 11.76
CA SER A 10 44.28 -11.64 11.77
C SER A 10 43.66 -11.04 10.51
N LEU A 11 43.57 -11.88 9.49
CA LEU A 11 42.85 -11.61 8.24
C LEU A 11 41.36 -11.70 8.56
N VAL A 12 40.70 -10.55 8.73
CA VAL A 12 39.24 -10.48 8.81
C VAL A 12 38.72 -10.63 7.38
N ILE A 13 38.37 -11.86 7.01
CA ILE A 13 37.64 -12.14 5.77
C ILE A 13 36.19 -11.72 6.01
N LEU A 14 35.85 -10.49 5.61
CA LEU A 14 34.47 -10.01 5.58
C LEU A 14 33.78 -10.65 4.37
N THR A 15 33.23 -11.86 4.54
CA THR A 15 32.31 -12.44 3.56
C THR A 15 30.97 -11.74 3.69
N THR A 16 30.76 -10.66 2.93
CA THR A 16 29.41 -10.18 2.63
C THR A 16 28.68 -11.25 1.85
N LEU A 17 27.84 -12.03 2.56
CA LEU A 17 26.79 -12.83 1.97
C LEU A 17 25.91 -11.89 1.13
N MET A 18 26.01 -12.01 -0.19
CA MET A 18 24.96 -11.57 -1.11
C MET A 18 23.75 -12.47 -0.83
N SER A 19 22.92 -12.09 0.13
CA SER A 19 21.61 -12.67 0.36
C SER A 19 20.77 -12.42 -0.89
N SER A 20 20.82 -13.38 -1.81
CA SER A 20 19.92 -13.45 -2.94
C SER A 20 18.52 -13.56 -2.36
N PHE A 21 17.76 -12.46 -2.37
CA PHE A 21 16.31 -12.52 -2.19
C PHE A 21 15.76 -13.37 -3.33
N ARG A 22 15.67 -14.68 -3.11
CA ARG A 22 14.77 -15.51 -3.88
C ARG A 22 13.38 -15.05 -3.49
N LEU A 23 12.67 -14.44 -4.44
CA LEU A 23 11.22 -14.33 -4.44
C LEU A 23 10.69 -15.76 -4.22
N GLN A 24 10.44 -16.13 -2.96
CA GLN A 24 9.60 -17.26 -2.65
C GLN A 24 8.18 -16.77 -2.94
N ALA A 25 7.75 -16.98 -4.18
CA ALA A 25 6.33 -17.13 -4.47
C ALA A 25 5.85 -18.24 -3.53
N GLN A 26 5.10 -17.87 -2.50
CA GLN A 26 4.59 -18.82 -1.54
C GLN A 26 3.76 -19.88 -2.25
N ASP A 27 4.03 -21.10 -1.81
CA ASP A 27 3.59 -22.37 -2.35
C ASP A 27 2.08 -22.50 -2.52
N ALA A 28 1.76 -23.37 -3.46
CA ALA A 28 0.44 -23.88 -3.76
C ALA A 28 -0.21 -24.53 -2.52
N THR A 29 -1.08 -23.80 -1.83
CA THR A 29 -2.09 -24.42 -0.96
C THR A 29 -3.40 -24.56 -1.73
N ASN A 30 -3.70 -25.79 -2.14
CA ASN A 30 -5.05 -26.31 -2.41
C ASN A 30 -6.02 -25.38 -3.15
N GLY A 31 -5.89 -25.26 -4.47
CA GLY A 31 -6.98 -25.23 -5.48
C GLY A 31 -8.22 -24.34 -5.30
N LYS A 32 -8.27 -23.49 -4.28
CA LYS A 32 -9.29 -22.48 -4.05
C LYS A 32 -8.52 -21.17 -4.00
N PRO A 33 -8.96 -20.14 -4.75
CA PRO A 33 -8.42 -18.81 -4.59
C PRO A 33 -8.48 -18.46 -3.11
N GLN A 34 -7.33 -18.33 -2.45
CA GLN A 34 -7.28 -17.78 -1.11
C GLN A 34 -7.91 -16.39 -1.24
N PRO A 35 -8.99 -16.08 -0.49
CA PRO A 35 -9.61 -14.78 -0.58
C PRO A 35 -8.52 -13.73 -0.35
N PRO A 36 -8.48 -12.66 -1.15
CA PRO A 36 -7.43 -11.65 -1.02
C PRO A 36 -7.37 -11.22 0.45
N VAL A 37 -6.18 -11.33 1.04
CA VAL A 37 -5.94 -10.90 2.43
C VAL A 37 -6.27 -9.41 2.46
N LYS A 38 -7.42 -9.07 3.05
CA LYS A 38 -7.87 -7.69 3.16
C LYS A 38 -7.10 -7.05 4.29
N VAL A 39 -6.25 -6.09 3.95
CA VAL A 39 -5.48 -5.34 4.92
C VAL A 39 -6.27 -4.10 5.32
N MET A 40 -6.36 -3.83 6.61
CA MET A 40 -7.02 -2.61 7.09
C MET A 40 -6.07 -1.43 6.90
N ALA A 41 -6.53 -0.39 6.20
CA ALA A 41 -5.89 0.92 6.14
C ALA A 41 -6.79 1.93 6.85
N THR A 42 -6.23 3.05 7.28
CA THR A 42 -7.00 4.11 7.94
C THR A 42 -7.33 5.22 6.95
N ILE A 43 -8.45 5.87 7.17
CA ILE A 43 -8.85 7.10 6.50
C ILE A 43 -9.36 8.06 7.59
N SER A 44 -9.04 9.35 7.46
CA SER A 44 -9.52 10.40 8.37
C SER A 44 -10.71 11.17 7.79
N ASP A 45 -11.34 12.03 8.60
CA ASP A 45 -12.36 13.01 8.14
C ASP A 45 -11.86 13.94 7.04
N ASP A 46 -10.54 14.16 6.98
CA ASP A 46 -9.86 14.93 5.94
C ASP A 46 -9.48 14.09 4.71
N PHE A 47 -9.98 12.85 4.62
CA PHE A 47 -9.71 11.88 3.56
C PHE A 47 -8.22 11.50 3.42
N VAL A 48 -7.42 11.68 4.46
CA VAL A 48 -6.02 11.24 4.46
C VAL A 48 -6.01 9.73 4.66
N ILE A 49 -5.59 9.00 3.62
CA ILE A 49 -5.45 7.54 3.66
C ILE A 49 -4.04 7.20 4.14
N GLN A 50 -3.92 6.39 5.20
CA GLN A 50 -2.64 5.87 5.67
C GLN A 50 -2.62 4.36 5.51
N LEU A 51 -1.61 3.88 4.79
CA LEU A 51 -1.33 2.45 4.67
C LEU A 51 -0.54 1.99 5.89
N PRO A 52 -0.63 0.72 6.31
CA PRO A 52 0.17 0.19 7.42
C PRO A 52 1.68 0.30 7.15
N ASP A 53 2.43 0.82 8.13
CA ASP A 53 3.88 1.08 8.02
C ASP A 53 4.75 -0.18 8.10
N ASP A 54 4.18 -1.31 8.51
CA ASP A 54 4.87 -2.59 8.71
C ASP A 54 5.01 -3.41 7.41
N GLN A 55 4.60 -2.86 6.26
CA GLN A 55 4.63 -3.57 4.99
C GLN A 55 5.81 -3.16 4.11
N GLU A 56 6.70 -4.11 3.82
CA GLU A 56 7.77 -3.93 2.83
C GLU A 56 7.22 -3.78 1.39
N MET A 57 6.02 -4.30 1.14
CA MET A 57 5.37 -4.31 -0.18
C MET A 57 3.90 -3.89 -0.07
N LEU A 58 3.38 -3.25 -1.12
CA LEU A 58 1.95 -2.93 -1.20
C LEU A 58 1.11 -4.20 -1.25
N SER A 59 0.08 -4.23 -0.41
CA SER A 59 -1.01 -5.19 -0.55
C SER A 59 -1.85 -4.83 -1.76
N GLY A 60 -2.38 -5.84 -2.45
CA GLY A 60 -3.23 -5.62 -3.62
C GLY A 60 -4.58 -4.99 -3.27
N GLU A 61 -5.05 -5.13 -2.04
CA GLU A 61 -6.36 -4.65 -1.59
C GLU A 61 -6.30 -4.19 -0.13
N TYR A 62 -6.88 -3.03 0.13
CA TYR A 62 -7.05 -2.43 1.45
C TYR A 62 -8.52 -2.12 1.70
N LEU A 63 -8.95 -2.27 2.96
CA LEU A 63 -10.25 -1.81 3.43
C LEU A 63 -10.11 -0.53 4.25
N LEU A 64 -10.95 0.44 3.95
CA LEU A 64 -11.05 1.72 4.64
C LEU A 64 -12.42 1.77 5.33
N ASP A 65 -12.43 1.87 6.66
CA ASP A 65 -13.66 2.11 7.44
C ASP A 65 -14.01 3.60 7.33
N ILE A 66 -15.17 3.89 6.74
CA ILE A 66 -15.67 5.25 6.53
C ILE A 66 -16.88 5.58 7.39
N LYS A 67 -17.11 4.87 8.52
CA LYS A 67 -18.26 5.15 9.42
C LYS A 67 -18.33 6.59 9.92
N HIS A 68 -17.20 7.28 10.01
CA HIS A 68 -17.11 8.68 10.40
C HIS A 68 -17.42 9.64 9.24
N ILE A 69 -17.37 9.17 7.99
CA ILE A 69 -17.64 9.94 6.78
C ILE A 69 -19.06 9.62 6.29
N SER A 70 -20.00 10.54 6.50
CA SER A 70 -21.40 10.33 6.15
C SER A 70 -21.69 10.66 4.67
N PHE A 71 -21.65 9.65 3.80
CA PHE A 71 -22.21 9.75 2.44
C PHE A 71 -23.74 9.76 2.49
N LYS A 72 -24.39 10.61 1.69
CA LYS A 72 -25.86 10.75 1.70
C LYS A 72 -26.61 9.60 1.05
N SER A 73 -25.95 8.94 0.10
CA SER A 73 -26.54 7.88 -0.71
C SER A 73 -25.48 6.93 -1.25
N LYS A 74 -25.89 5.72 -1.63
CA LYS A 74 -25.02 4.77 -2.34
C LYS A 74 -24.47 5.39 -3.63
N GLU A 75 -25.31 6.14 -4.34
CA GLU A 75 -24.96 6.82 -5.58
C GLU A 75 -23.89 7.91 -5.36
N SER A 76 -23.95 8.64 -4.24
CA SER A 76 -22.92 9.62 -3.87
C SER A 76 -21.57 8.94 -3.60
N LEU A 77 -21.58 7.81 -2.87
CA LEU A 77 -20.39 7.01 -2.57
C LEU A 77 -19.78 6.39 -3.83
N ASP A 78 -20.60 5.81 -4.71
CA ASP A 78 -20.15 5.22 -5.97
C ASP A 78 -19.54 6.27 -6.90
N ARG A 79 -20.15 7.47 -7.01
CA ARG A 79 -19.60 8.58 -7.79
C ARG A 79 -18.28 9.07 -7.22
N PHE A 80 -18.19 9.23 -5.90
CA PHE A 80 -16.95 9.57 -5.22
C PHE A 80 -15.84 8.56 -5.54
N CYS A 81 -16.12 7.26 -5.36
CA CYS A 81 -15.14 6.20 -5.64
C CYS A 81 -14.72 6.17 -7.12
N SER A 82 -15.66 6.37 -8.05
CA SER A 82 -15.37 6.41 -9.48
C SER A 82 -14.48 7.61 -9.85
N ALA A 83 -14.72 8.78 -9.26
CA ALA A 83 -13.97 10.01 -9.56
C ALA A 83 -12.48 9.92 -9.16
N PHE A 84 -12.14 9.07 -8.20
CA PHE A 84 -10.77 8.88 -7.71
C PHE A 84 -10.17 7.52 -8.07
N SER A 85 -10.85 6.77 -8.94
CA SER A 85 -10.31 5.54 -9.51
C SER A 85 -9.49 5.85 -10.77
N VAL A 86 -8.25 5.39 -10.79
CA VAL A 86 -7.27 5.52 -11.88
C VAL A 86 -6.65 4.16 -12.21
N ASP A 87 -5.83 4.07 -13.24
CA ASP A 87 -5.40 2.79 -13.79
C ASP A 87 -4.66 1.88 -12.78
N TYR A 88 -3.90 2.46 -11.84
CA TYR A 88 -3.16 1.70 -10.82
C TYR A 88 -3.83 1.67 -9.44
N GLN A 89 -4.92 2.41 -9.24
CA GLN A 89 -5.66 2.53 -7.98
C GLN A 89 -7.16 2.58 -8.26
N GLN A 90 -7.92 1.65 -7.70
CA GLN A 90 -9.38 1.59 -7.86
C GLN A 90 -10.03 1.69 -6.48
N LEU A 91 -11.08 2.48 -6.37
CA LEU A 91 -11.91 2.59 -5.18
C LEU A 91 -13.28 1.99 -5.46
N LYS A 92 -13.80 1.22 -4.50
CA LYS A 92 -15.15 0.68 -4.57
C LYS A 92 -15.85 0.86 -3.23
N GLY A 93 -16.99 1.53 -3.24
CA GLY A 93 -17.79 1.74 -2.04
C GLY A 93 -18.70 0.56 -1.70
N ASP A 94 -18.87 0.31 -0.42
CA ASP A 94 -19.93 -0.50 0.16
C ASP A 94 -20.72 0.37 1.15
N PHE A 95 -21.82 0.93 0.67
CA PHE A 95 -22.65 1.86 1.44
C PHE A 95 -23.27 1.20 2.68
N ASN A 96 -23.66 -0.07 2.58
CA ASN A 96 -24.31 -0.77 3.69
C ASN A 96 -23.33 -1.07 4.82
N ARG A 97 -22.06 -1.30 4.47
CA ARG A 97 -21.00 -1.61 5.45
C ARG A 97 -20.22 -0.37 5.89
N ASN A 98 -20.45 0.79 5.28
CA ASN A 98 -19.64 1.99 5.47
C ASN A 98 -18.15 1.71 5.25
N GLU A 99 -17.84 1.08 4.12
CA GLU A 99 -16.47 0.72 3.74
C GLU A 99 -16.14 1.22 2.34
N ILE A 100 -14.87 1.55 2.12
CA ILE A 100 -14.28 1.67 0.78
C ILE A 100 -13.20 0.61 0.63
N THR A 101 -13.28 -0.18 -0.43
CA THR A 101 -12.18 -1.04 -0.87
C THR A 101 -11.26 -0.27 -1.79
N LEU A 102 -10.00 -0.13 -1.39
CA LEU A 102 -8.90 0.43 -2.19
C LEU A 102 -8.10 -0.72 -2.78
N LYS A 103 -8.14 -0.86 -4.11
CA LYS A 103 -7.44 -1.92 -4.83
C LYS A 103 -6.32 -1.34 -5.68
N PHE A 104 -5.13 -1.90 -5.53
CA PHE A 104 -3.98 -1.54 -6.34
C PHE A 104 -3.75 -2.55 -7.46
N ASN A 105 -3.48 -2.04 -8.66
CA ASN A 105 -2.99 -2.88 -9.75
C ASN A 105 -1.45 -2.99 -9.62
N LEU A 106 -0.99 -4.02 -8.91
CA LEU A 106 0.43 -4.23 -8.62
C LEU A 106 1.30 -4.34 -9.90
N ALA A 107 0.76 -4.88 -11.00
CA ALA A 107 1.46 -4.92 -12.28
C ALA A 107 1.67 -3.51 -12.85
N SER A 108 0.65 -2.66 -12.74
CA SER A 108 0.69 -1.26 -13.18
C SER A 108 1.65 -0.40 -12.33
N ILE A 109 1.70 -0.67 -11.03
CA ILE A 109 2.62 -0.05 -10.06
C ILE A 109 4.07 -0.47 -10.37
N SER A 110 4.30 -1.78 -10.54
CA SER A 110 5.61 -2.33 -10.87
C SER A 110 6.14 -1.78 -12.19
N LYS A 111 5.32 -1.70 -13.24
CA LYS A 111 5.70 -1.12 -14.54
C LYS A 111 6.14 0.35 -14.44
N ARG A 112 5.64 1.08 -13.43
CA ARG A 112 5.97 2.49 -13.16
C ARG A 112 7.09 2.67 -12.13
N ASN A 113 7.68 1.59 -11.62
CA ASN A 113 8.67 1.62 -10.53
C ASN A 113 8.18 2.41 -9.30
N LEU A 114 6.87 2.33 -9.00
CA LEU A 114 6.30 2.97 -7.81
C LEU A 114 6.59 2.12 -6.58
N THR A 115 6.99 2.77 -5.49
CA THR A 115 7.25 2.14 -4.19
C THR A 115 6.08 2.42 -3.25
N VAL A 116 6.01 1.72 -2.12
CA VAL A 116 5.03 2.01 -1.05
C VAL A 116 5.07 3.50 -0.68
N LYS A 117 6.26 4.08 -0.55
CA LYS A 117 6.45 5.51 -0.26
C LYS A 117 5.86 6.41 -1.34
N HIS A 118 6.09 6.13 -2.62
CA HIS A 118 5.51 6.89 -3.72
C HIS A 118 3.97 6.85 -3.69
N VAL A 119 3.39 5.68 -3.40
CA VAL A 119 1.94 5.52 -3.28
C VAL A 119 1.40 6.25 -2.04
N GLY A 120 2.10 6.20 -0.91
CA GLY A 120 1.72 6.94 0.29
C GLY A 120 1.65 8.46 0.05
N VAL A 121 2.66 9.04 -0.60
CA VAL A 121 2.66 10.46 -0.99
C VAL A 121 1.50 10.77 -1.94
N HIS A 122 1.27 9.92 -2.95
CA HIS A 122 0.15 10.08 -3.87
C HIS A 122 -1.22 10.10 -3.17
N LEU A 123 -1.44 9.19 -2.20
CA LEU A 123 -2.67 9.14 -1.41
C LEU A 123 -2.85 10.39 -0.55
N GLN A 124 -1.76 10.92 0.02
CA GLN A 124 -1.79 12.19 0.75
C GLN A 124 -2.16 13.37 -0.16
N ASP A 125 -1.57 13.45 -1.36
CA ASP A 125 -1.88 14.49 -2.34
C ASP A 125 -3.34 14.41 -2.83
N LEU A 126 -3.91 13.20 -2.89
CA LEU A 126 -5.30 12.99 -3.26
C LEU A 126 -6.28 13.47 -2.18
N ALA A 127 -5.91 13.44 -0.91
CA ALA A 127 -6.80 13.74 0.22
C ALA A 127 -7.49 15.11 0.07
N GLY A 128 -6.74 16.15 -0.30
CA GLY A 128 -7.30 17.49 -0.49
C GLY A 128 -8.35 17.54 -1.62
N ARG A 129 -8.11 16.81 -2.72
CA ARG A 129 -9.06 16.72 -3.84
C ARG A 129 -10.29 15.90 -3.45
N MET A 130 -10.11 14.82 -2.70
CA MET A 130 -11.19 14.00 -2.16
C MET A 130 -12.10 14.81 -1.24
N LYS A 131 -11.52 15.54 -0.29
CA LYS A 131 -12.25 16.42 0.62
C LYS A 131 -13.05 17.48 -0.14
N TYR A 132 -12.41 18.17 -1.09
CA TYR A 132 -13.10 19.17 -1.91
C TYR A 132 -14.27 18.54 -2.69
N TYR A 133 -14.06 17.40 -3.34
CA TYR A 133 -15.11 16.72 -4.08
C TYR A 133 -16.26 16.31 -3.17
N PHE A 134 -15.97 15.70 -2.02
CA PHE A 134 -16.98 15.29 -1.06
C PHE A 134 -17.84 16.47 -0.60
N GLN A 135 -17.22 17.60 -0.23
CA GLN A 135 -17.95 18.78 0.23
C GLN A 135 -18.90 19.38 -0.81
N ASN A 136 -18.57 19.26 -2.10
CA ASN A 136 -19.34 19.88 -3.19
C ASN A 136 -20.32 18.91 -3.88
N TYR A 137 -20.06 17.60 -3.82
CA TYR A 137 -20.80 16.59 -4.60
C TYR A 137 -21.38 15.45 -3.77
N ASN A 138 -21.23 15.47 -2.43
CA ASN A 138 -21.99 14.59 -1.53
C ASN A 138 -23.43 15.12 -1.38
N ASN A 139 -24.25 14.90 -2.41
CA ASN A 139 -25.67 15.24 -2.45
C ASN A 139 -26.57 14.01 -2.45
#